data_AF-K0NHB2-F1
#
_entry.id   AF-K0NHB2-F1
#
_cell.length_a   1.000
_cell.length_b   1.000
_cell.length_c   1.000
_cell.angle_alpha   90.00
_cell.angle_beta   90.00
_cell.angle_gamma   90.00
#
_symmetry.space_group_name_H-M   'P 1'
#
loop_
_entity.id
_entity.type
_entity.pdbx_description
1 polymer ?
#
loop_
_entity_poly.entity_id
_entity_poly.type
_entity_poly.pdbx_seq_one_letter_code
_entity_poly.pdbx_strand_id
1 'polypeptide(L)'
;MKLEKKEILTIQKLAQNLATFAIDRTDLKELLAAIPENSRSNLTAIEYELQLLKILSVGWAISFFMPGNDKNKGPLTELFWGYIREISGNISTLTQTTTSQSIDYFEILKTRLNTYLKMMQDNPEEAQNPVNIMGPAFANACKCDNDPIAILTGTKMFTLTLGAVKEYLNAVKIDDIKLN
;
A
#
# COMPACT_ATOMS: atom_id res chain seq x y z
N MET A 1 30.17 -17.33 6.40
CA MET A 1 29.14 -16.28 6.32
C MET A 1 29.09 -15.81 4.86
N LYS A 2 28.13 -16.28 4.07
CA LYS A 2 27.99 -15.82 2.67
C LYS A 2 27.47 -14.39 2.72
N LEU A 3 28.26 -13.43 2.23
CA LEU A 3 27.77 -12.08 1.94
C LEU A 3 26.66 -12.23 0.90
N GLU A 4 25.41 -12.10 1.31
CA GLU A 4 24.30 -11.97 0.36
C GLU A 4 24.60 -10.77 -0.53
N LYS A 5 24.77 -11.06 -1.83
CA LYS A 5 25.16 -10.08 -2.84
C LYS A 5 23.93 -9.21 -3.08
N LYS A 6 23.83 -8.09 -2.35
CA LYS A 6 22.73 -7.13 -2.51
C LYS A 6 22.67 -6.65 -3.96
N GLU A 7 21.47 -6.65 -4.53
CA GLU A 7 21.24 -6.14 -5.88
C GLU A 7 21.43 -4.61 -5.88
N ILE A 8 22.18 -4.08 -6.85
CA ILE A 8 22.39 -2.64 -6.98
C ILE A 8 21.36 -2.11 -7.97
N LEU A 9 20.53 -1.17 -7.52
CA LEU A 9 19.46 -0.57 -8.31
C LEU A 9 19.55 0.95 -8.30
N THR A 10 19.11 1.58 -9.39
CA THR A 10 18.84 3.02 -9.36
C THR A 10 17.60 3.31 -8.52
N ILE A 11 17.52 4.52 -7.98
CA ILE A 11 16.35 4.94 -7.19
C ILE A 11 15.05 4.92 -8.00
N GLN A 12 15.14 5.21 -9.31
CA GLN A 12 14.00 5.12 -10.24
C GLN A 12 13.53 3.67 -10.39
N LYS A 13 14.46 2.73 -10.55
CA LYS A 13 14.10 1.31 -10.69
C LYS A 13 13.50 0.76 -9.39
N LEU A 14 14.05 1.16 -8.25
CA LEU A 14 13.50 0.82 -6.94
C LEU A 14 12.06 1.33 -6.78
N ALA A 15 11.84 2.62 -7.06
CA ALA A 15 10.51 3.24 -7.02
C ALA A 15 9.51 2.54 -7.95
N GLN A 16 9.93 2.24 -9.19
CA GLN A 16 9.11 1.55 -10.17
C GLN A 16 8.71 0.15 -9.67
N ASN A 17 9.68 -0.63 -9.16
CA ASN A 17 9.40 -1.97 -8.64
C ASN A 17 8.42 -1.94 -7.46
N LEU A 18 8.56 -0.96 -6.55
CA LEU A 18 7.62 -0.76 -5.44
C LEU A 18 6.21 -0.37 -5.93
N ALA A 19 6.12 0.51 -6.93
CA ALA A 19 4.84 0.90 -7.53
C ALA A 19 4.18 -0.29 -8.25
N THR A 20 4.94 -1.09 -9.00
CA THR A 20 4.46 -2.33 -9.63
C THR A 20 3.96 -3.32 -8.58
N PHE A 21 4.72 -3.53 -7.51
CA PHE A 21 4.30 -4.39 -6.41
C PHE A 21 3.01 -3.90 -5.75
N ALA A 22 2.88 -2.59 -5.50
CA ALA A 22 1.71 -1.99 -4.88
C ALA A 22 0.41 -2.23 -5.67
N ILE A 23 0.48 -2.23 -7.01
CA ILE A 23 -0.68 -2.45 -7.89
C ILE A 23 -0.92 -3.90 -8.27
N ASP A 24 0.05 -4.77 -7.98
CA ASP A 24 -0.07 -6.20 -8.26
C ASP A 24 -1.17 -6.82 -7.39
N ARG A 25 -2.04 -7.60 -8.03
CA ARG A 25 -3.23 -8.20 -7.40
C ARG A 25 -3.03 -9.66 -6.96
N THR A 26 -1.83 -10.21 -7.04
CA THR A 26 -1.59 -11.63 -6.74
C THR A 26 -1.91 -11.93 -5.28
N ASP A 27 -1.28 -11.22 -4.34
CA ASP A 27 -1.53 -11.38 -2.90
C ASP A 27 -3.00 -11.12 -2.55
N LEU A 28 -3.61 -10.15 -3.24
CA LEU A 28 -5.01 -9.78 -3.03
C LEU A 28 -5.94 -10.94 -3.38
N LYS A 29 -5.73 -11.60 -4.52
CA LYS A 29 -6.51 -12.76 -4.94
C LYS A 29 -6.37 -13.93 -3.98
N GLU A 30 -5.16 -14.17 -3.46
CA GLU A 30 -4.92 -15.22 -2.46
C GLU A 30 -5.67 -14.93 -1.15
N LEU A 31 -5.67 -13.67 -0.70
CA LEU A 31 -6.42 -13.26 0.49
C LEU A 31 -7.93 -13.39 0.29
N LEU A 32 -8.46 -12.98 -0.87
CA LEU A 32 -9.87 -13.14 -1.18
C LEU A 32 -10.29 -14.62 -1.25
N ALA A 33 -9.46 -15.47 -1.84
CA ALA A 33 -9.74 -16.91 -1.94
C ALA A 33 -9.77 -17.62 -0.58
N ALA A 34 -9.15 -17.02 0.45
CA ALA A 34 -9.20 -17.53 1.82
C ALA A 34 -10.46 -17.10 2.59
N ILE A 35 -11.29 -16.21 2.03
CA ILE A 35 -12.54 -15.76 2.67
C ILE A 35 -13.62 -16.85 2.47
N PRO A 36 -14.29 -17.31 3.55
CA PRO A 36 -15.38 -18.26 3.43
C PRO A 36 -16.53 -17.78 2.52
N GLU A 37 -17.04 -18.65 1.64
CA GLU A 37 -18.14 -18.34 0.71
C GLU A 37 -19.45 -17.94 1.41
N ASN A 38 -19.65 -18.36 2.66
CA ASN A 38 -20.81 -18.02 3.48
C ASN A 38 -20.63 -16.70 4.28
N SER A 39 -19.53 -15.98 4.07
CA SER A 39 -19.38 -14.63 4.61
C SER A 39 -20.45 -13.70 4.07
N ARG A 40 -21.01 -12.85 4.94
CA ARG A 40 -22.00 -11.82 4.53
C ARG A 40 -21.34 -10.59 3.90
N SER A 41 -20.02 -10.62 3.75
CA SER A 41 -19.19 -9.47 3.41
C SER A 41 -19.21 -9.25 1.89
N ASN A 42 -19.28 -8.00 1.46
CA ASN A 42 -19.24 -7.66 0.05
C ASN A 42 -17.81 -7.85 -0.49
N LEU A 43 -17.55 -8.99 -1.15
CA LEU A 43 -16.23 -9.33 -1.68
C LEU A 43 -15.69 -8.31 -2.68
N THR A 44 -16.57 -7.66 -3.46
CA THR A 44 -16.17 -6.58 -4.37
C THR A 44 -15.69 -5.35 -3.61
N ALA A 45 -16.36 -4.98 -2.52
CA ALA A 45 -15.91 -3.87 -1.67
C ALA A 45 -14.60 -4.19 -0.97
N ILE A 46 -14.44 -5.43 -0.46
CA ILE A 46 -13.21 -5.91 0.16
C ILE A 46 -12.05 -5.88 -0.86
N GLU A 47 -12.25 -6.42 -2.07
CA GLU A 47 -11.25 -6.39 -3.14
C GLU A 47 -10.79 -4.95 -3.42
N TYR A 48 -11.75 -4.04 -3.59
CA TYR A 48 -11.46 -2.66 -3.91
C TYR A 48 -10.66 -1.96 -2.80
N GLU A 49 -11.12 -2.06 -1.55
CA GLU A 49 -10.44 -1.44 -0.41
C GLU A 49 -9.09 -2.11 -0.11
N LEU A 50 -8.92 -3.41 -0.39
CA LEU A 50 -7.63 -4.10 -0.20
C LEU A 50 -6.58 -3.54 -1.16
N GLN A 51 -6.97 -3.26 -2.40
CA GLN A 51 -6.08 -2.66 -3.38
C GLN A 51 -5.64 -1.27 -2.94
N LEU A 52 -6.56 -0.45 -2.44
CA LEU A 52 -6.23 0.87 -1.88
C LEU A 52 -5.30 0.73 -0.67
N LEU A 53 -5.64 -0.17 0.25
CA LEU A 53 -4.83 -0.42 1.45
C LEU A 53 -3.42 -0.86 1.08
N LYS A 54 -3.22 -1.76 0.11
CA LYS A 54 -1.90 -2.21 -0.34
C LYS A 54 -1.05 -1.05 -0.86
N ILE A 55 -1.61 -0.20 -1.72
CA ILE A 55 -0.92 0.98 -2.26
C ILE A 55 -0.46 1.92 -1.13
N LEU A 56 -1.38 2.25 -0.23
CA LEU A 56 -1.09 3.14 0.90
C LEU A 56 -0.07 2.52 1.87
N SER A 57 -0.14 1.21 2.09
CA SER A 57 0.79 0.46 2.94
C SER A 57 2.22 0.53 2.41
N VAL A 58 2.42 0.44 1.08
CA VAL A 58 3.76 0.59 0.49
C VAL A 58 4.30 2.01 0.68
N GLY A 59 3.49 3.05 0.43
CA GLY A 59 3.89 4.44 0.64
C GLY A 59 4.26 4.72 2.11
N TRP A 60 3.52 4.14 3.05
CA TRP A 60 3.83 4.23 4.46
C TRP A 60 5.09 3.43 4.83
N ALA A 61 5.25 2.21 4.32
CA ALA A 61 6.42 1.38 4.55
C ALA A 61 7.73 2.10 4.18
N ILE A 62 7.76 2.79 3.03
CA ILE A 62 8.91 3.62 2.62
C ILE A 62 9.20 4.67 3.71
N SER A 63 8.18 5.38 4.15
CA SER A 63 8.29 6.43 5.16
C SER A 63 8.74 5.89 6.52
N PHE A 64 8.32 4.67 6.88
CA PHE A 64 8.58 4.06 8.17
C PHE A 64 9.95 3.38 8.24
N PHE A 65 10.33 2.60 7.22
CA PHE A 65 11.55 1.80 7.25
C PHE A 65 12.80 2.57 6.81
N MET A 66 12.66 3.62 5.99
CA MET A 66 13.83 4.44 5.63
C MET A 66 14.14 5.47 6.72
N PRO A 67 15.41 5.57 7.17
CA PRO A 67 15.84 6.59 8.11
C PRO A 67 15.54 8.01 7.60
N GLY A 68 15.12 8.91 8.49
CA GLY A 68 14.79 10.29 8.11
C GLY A 68 15.97 11.08 7.54
N ASN A 69 17.21 10.68 7.84
CA ASN A 69 18.45 11.28 7.33
C ASN A 69 18.98 10.61 6.06
N ASP A 70 18.31 9.58 5.53
CA ASP A 70 18.71 8.95 4.27
C ASP A 70 18.39 9.88 3.10
N LYS A 71 19.43 10.28 2.35
CA LYS A 71 19.34 11.15 1.18
C LYS A 71 18.40 10.61 0.08
N ASN A 72 18.20 9.29 0.04
CA ASN A 72 17.37 8.64 -0.96
C ASN A 72 15.88 8.60 -0.57
N LYS A 73 15.53 8.82 0.71
CA LYS A 73 14.15 8.69 1.19
C LYS A 73 13.19 9.65 0.49
N GLY A 74 13.55 10.93 0.41
CA GLY A 74 12.75 11.96 -0.25
C GLY A 74 12.49 11.64 -1.72
N PRO A 75 13.56 11.51 -2.54
CA PRO A 75 13.40 11.21 -3.96
C PRO A 75 12.69 9.87 -4.23
N LEU A 76 12.91 8.83 -3.42
CA LEU A 76 12.22 7.54 -3.57
C LEU A 76 10.71 7.70 -3.33
N THR A 77 10.34 8.44 -2.28
CA THR A 77 8.93 8.70 -1.93
C THR A 77 8.24 9.50 -3.02
N GLU A 78 8.89 10.54 -3.55
CA GLU A 78 8.37 11.35 -4.65
C GLU A 78 8.17 10.53 -5.93
N LEU A 79 9.17 9.73 -6.32
CA LEU A 79 9.08 8.86 -7.50
C LEU A 79 7.98 7.81 -7.36
N PHE A 80 7.87 7.17 -6.18
CA PHE A 80 6.81 6.20 -5.92
C PHE A 80 5.42 6.83 -6.09
N TRP A 81 5.15 7.95 -5.43
CA TRP A 81 3.85 8.63 -5.56
C TRP A 81 3.62 9.21 -6.96
N GLY A 82 4.68 9.60 -7.67
CA GLY A 82 4.63 9.97 -9.08
C GLY A 82 4.10 8.84 -9.95
N TYR A 83 4.65 7.64 -9.81
CA TYR A 83 4.16 6.45 -10.53
C TYR A 83 2.73 6.09 -10.14
N ILE A 84 2.38 6.13 -8.85
CA ILE A 84 1.01 5.86 -8.40
C ILE A 84 0.03 6.89 -8.99
N ARG A 85 0.41 8.16 -9.07
CA ARG A 85 -0.42 9.22 -9.68
C ARG A 85 -0.64 8.96 -11.17
N GLU A 86 0.40 8.60 -11.91
CA GLU A 86 0.30 8.25 -13.33
C GLU A 86 -0.65 7.06 -13.54
N ILE A 87 -0.45 5.98 -12.78
CA ILE A 87 -1.31 4.78 -12.84
C ILE A 87 -2.76 5.13 -12.50
N SER A 88 -2.97 5.94 -11.45
CA SER A 88 -4.30 6.40 -11.03
C SER A 88 -4.99 7.20 -12.14
N GLY A 89 -4.25 8.05 -12.86
CA GLY A 89 -4.75 8.76 -14.03
C GLY A 89 -5.23 7.82 -15.13
N ASN A 90 -4.43 6.79 -15.45
CA ASN A 90 -4.81 5.77 -16.43
C ASN A 90 -6.08 5.01 -16.04
N ILE A 91 -6.20 4.60 -14.76
CA ILE A 91 -7.40 3.93 -14.23
C ILE A 91 -8.62 4.86 -14.34
N SER A 92 -8.47 6.13 -13.99
CA SER A 92 -9.54 7.13 -14.02
C SER A 92 -10.06 7.34 -15.45
N THR A 93 -9.16 7.51 -16.42
CA THR A 93 -9.50 7.66 -17.84
C THR A 93 -10.17 6.41 -18.43
N LEU A 94 -9.66 5.22 -18.11
CA LEU A 94 -10.26 3.95 -18.55
C LEU A 94 -11.68 3.81 -17.99
N THR A 95 -11.87 4.10 -16.70
CA THR A 95 -13.17 4.01 -16.05
C THR A 95 -14.18 4.96 -16.69
N GLN A 96 -13.78 6.21 -16.94
CA GLN A 96 -14.63 7.19 -17.64
C GLN A 96 -15.01 6.72 -19.04
N THR A 97 -14.04 6.16 -19.78
CA THR A 97 -14.29 5.67 -21.14
C THR A 97 -15.24 4.48 -21.16
N THR A 98 -15.14 3.55 -20.20
CA THR A 98 -15.94 2.32 -20.18
C THR A 98 -17.31 2.48 -19.52
N THR A 99 -17.42 3.33 -18.51
CA THR A 99 -18.64 3.46 -17.69
C THR A 99 -19.37 4.79 -17.87
N SER A 100 -18.78 5.74 -18.60
CA SER A 100 -19.19 7.16 -18.67
C SER A 100 -19.18 7.87 -17.30
N GLN A 101 -18.66 7.25 -16.25
CA GLN A 101 -18.53 7.83 -14.92
C GLN A 101 -17.12 8.38 -14.73
N SER A 102 -17.02 9.66 -14.41
CA SER A 102 -15.75 10.25 -13.99
C SER A 102 -15.46 9.83 -12.55
N ILE A 103 -14.36 9.12 -12.35
CA ILE A 103 -13.83 8.75 -11.04
C ILE A 103 -12.39 9.22 -10.99
N ASP A 104 -12.01 9.97 -9.95
CA ASP A 104 -10.63 10.31 -9.68
C ASP A 104 -10.06 9.31 -8.66
N TYR A 105 -9.33 8.32 -9.17
CA TYR A 105 -8.75 7.27 -8.34
C TYR A 105 -7.70 7.80 -7.36
N PHE A 106 -6.98 8.87 -7.72
CA PHE A 106 -5.95 9.45 -6.86
C PHE A 106 -6.55 10.24 -5.69
N GLU A 107 -7.65 10.97 -5.93
CA GLU A 107 -8.42 11.60 -4.85
C GLU A 107 -8.98 10.58 -3.87
N ILE A 108 -9.40 9.41 -4.35
CA ILE A 108 -9.86 8.32 -3.48
C ILE A 108 -8.72 7.82 -2.59
N LEU A 109 -7.53 7.57 -3.15
CA LEU A 109 -6.34 7.20 -2.37
C LEU A 109 -6.02 8.23 -1.29
N LYS A 110 -6.02 9.52 -1.63
CA LYS A 110 -5.80 10.61 -0.66
C LYS A 110 -6.85 10.64 0.44
N THR A 111 -8.12 10.50 0.07
CA THR A 111 -9.24 10.46 1.02
C THR A 111 -9.10 9.27 1.99
N ARG A 112 -8.71 8.10 1.47
CA ARG A 112 -8.46 6.92 2.29
C ARG A 112 -7.29 7.11 3.24
N LEU A 113 -6.17 7.64 2.75
CA LEU A 113 -5.01 7.95 3.57
C LEU A 113 -5.38 8.89 4.72
N ASN A 114 -6.08 9.99 4.43
CA ASN A 114 -6.53 10.95 5.44
C ASN A 114 -7.43 10.28 6.49
N THR A 115 -8.29 9.35 6.07
CA THR A 115 -9.14 8.60 7.00
C THR A 115 -8.31 7.73 7.94
N TYR A 116 -7.34 6.99 7.41
CA TYR A 116 -6.45 6.16 8.23
C TYR A 116 -5.58 6.99 9.18
N LEU A 117 -5.04 8.12 8.72
CA LEU A 117 -4.28 9.04 9.57
C LEU A 117 -5.14 9.61 10.69
N LYS A 118 -6.38 10.02 10.39
CA LYS A 118 -7.32 10.50 11.41
C LYS A 118 -7.60 9.42 12.46
N MET A 119 -7.84 8.18 12.05
CA MET A 119 -8.04 7.06 12.98
C MET A 119 -6.85 6.84 13.91
N MET A 120 -5.61 7.05 13.42
CA MET A 120 -4.43 6.98 14.29
C MET A 120 -4.33 8.16 15.25
N GLN A 121 -4.65 9.37 14.80
CA GLN A 121 -4.64 10.58 15.63
C GLN A 121 -5.69 10.51 16.75
N ASP A 122 -6.87 9.96 16.45
CA ASP A 122 -7.97 9.79 17.39
C ASP A 122 -7.69 8.66 18.41
N ASN A 123 -6.73 7.75 18.14
CA ASN A 123 -6.40 6.60 18.99
C ASN A 123 -4.88 6.51 19.28
N PRO A 124 -4.30 7.48 20.01
CA PRO A 124 -2.85 7.62 20.18
C PRO A 124 -2.19 6.45 20.94
N GLU A 125 -2.92 5.77 21.83
CA GLU A 125 -2.41 4.61 22.57
C GLU A 125 -2.24 3.39 21.64
N GLU A 126 -3.20 3.16 20.74
CA GLU A 126 -3.16 2.08 19.76
C GLU A 126 -2.22 2.40 18.58
N ALA A 127 -1.98 3.68 18.31
CA ALA A 127 -1.13 4.13 17.21
C ALA A 127 0.34 3.73 17.36
N GLN A 128 0.77 3.30 18.55
CA GLN A 128 2.09 2.70 18.75
C GLN A 128 2.29 1.43 17.91
N ASN A 129 1.20 0.71 17.61
CA ASN A 129 1.20 -0.39 16.66
C ASN A 129 0.12 -0.16 15.59
N PRO A 130 0.47 0.43 14.44
CA PRO A 130 -0.41 0.63 13.28
C PRO A 130 -1.35 -0.52 12.92
N VAL A 131 -0.91 -1.77 13.13
CA VAL A 131 -1.66 -2.98 12.82
C VAL A 131 -2.99 -3.04 13.57
N ASN A 132 -3.03 -2.53 14.81
CA ASN A 132 -4.22 -2.52 15.67
C ASN A 132 -5.30 -1.57 15.13
N ILE A 133 -4.90 -0.51 14.42
CA ILE A 133 -5.81 0.50 13.88
C ILE A 133 -6.22 0.15 12.43
N MET A 134 -5.30 -0.39 11.63
CA MET A 134 -5.56 -0.59 10.21
C MET A 134 -6.62 -1.64 9.90
N GLY A 135 -6.68 -2.74 10.65
CA GLY A 135 -7.72 -3.77 10.47
C GLY A 135 -9.14 -3.20 10.67
N PRO A 136 -9.44 -2.62 11.85
CA PRO A 136 -10.74 -1.99 12.11
C PRO A 136 -11.06 -0.86 11.13
N ALA A 137 -10.10 0.01 10.80
CA ALA A 137 -10.33 1.10 9.86
C ALA A 137 -10.64 0.59 8.44
N PHE A 138 -10.00 -0.51 8.02
CA PHE A 138 -10.29 -1.19 6.76
C PHE A 138 -11.69 -1.83 6.76
N ALA A 139 -12.10 -2.48 7.84
CA ALA A 139 -13.45 -3.06 7.93
C ALA A 139 -14.54 -1.97 7.85
N ASN A 140 -14.33 -0.83 8.50
CA ASN A 140 -15.20 0.33 8.39
C ASN A 140 -15.25 0.88 6.96
N ALA A 141 -14.10 0.92 6.28
CA ALA A 141 -14.03 1.32 4.88
C ALA A 141 -14.90 0.46 3.95
N CYS A 142 -14.90 -0.84 4.21
CA CYS A 142 -15.69 -1.84 3.50
C CYS A 142 -17.19 -1.81 3.86
N LYS A 143 -17.61 -0.98 4.83
CA LYS A 143 -18.97 -0.94 5.42
C LYS A 143 -19.38 -2.28 6.08
N CYS A 144 -18.41 -3.01 6.62
CA CYS A 144 -18.63 -4.22 7.40
C CYS A 144 -17.99 -4.07 8.79
N ASP A 145 -18.44 -3.04 9.52
CA ASP A 145 -17.97 -2.74 10.86
C ASP A 145 -18.01 -3.97 11.77
N ASN A 146 -16.94 -4.18 12.53
CA ASN A 146 -16.79 -5.30 13.48
C ASN A 146 -16.87 -6.70 12.85
N ASP A 147 -16.81 -6.84 11.51
CA ASP A 147 -16.67 -8.13 10.86
C ASP A 147 -15.25 -8.67 11.09
N PRO A 148 -15.08 -9.76 11.86
CA PRO A 148 -13.75 -10.30 12.17
C PRO A 148 -12.98 -10.72 10.92
N ILE A 149 -13.69 -11.18 9.86
CA ILE A 149 -13.07 -11.62 8.62
C ILE A 149 -12.49 -10.42 7.88
N ALA A 150 -13.24 -9.32 7.79
CA ALA A 150 -12.77 -8.10 7.14
C ALA A 150 -11.60 -7.48 7.91
N ILE A 151 -11.69 -7.39 9.23
CA ILE A 151 -10.62 -6.87 10.09
C ILE A 151 -9.35 -7.69 9.89
N LEU A 152 -9.44 -9.02 9.99
CA LEU A 152 -8.29 -9.90 9.85
C LEU A 152 -7.67 -9.80 8.45
N THR A 153 -8.50 -9.72 7.41
CA THR A 153 -8.05 -9.62 6.02
C THR A 153 -7.29 -8.32 5.79
N GLY A 154 -7.83 -7.18 6.26
CA GLY A 154 -7.16 -5.88 6.18
C GLY A 154 -5.84 -5.86 6.96
N THR A 155 -5.85 -6.36 8.20
CA THR A 155 -4.66 -6.50 9.05
C THR A 155 -3.58 -7.34 8.37
N LYS A 156 -3.97 -8.47 7.75
CA LYS A 156 -3.03 -9.37 7.06
C LYS A 156 -2.43 -8.71 5.83
N MET A 157 -3.24 -8.04 5.00
CA MET A 157 -2.75 -7.28 3.84
C MET A 157 -1.74 -6.22 4.25
N PHE A 158 -2.07 -5.41 5.26
CA PHE A 158 -1.19 -4.37 5.77
C PHE A 158 0.15 -4.95 6.26
N THR A 159 0.10 -5.98 7.11
CA THR A 159 1.29 -6.57 7.73
C THR A 159 2.20 -7.26 6.70
N LEU A 160 1.63 -8.04 5.78
CA LEU A 160 2.39 -8.69 4.71
C LEU A 160 3.05 -7.67 3.78
N THR A 161 2.33 -6.59 3.44
CA THR A 161 2.86 -5.53 2.60
C THR A 161 4.03 -4.81 3.27
N LEU A 162 3.91 -4.47 4.57
CA LEU A 162 5.02 -3.89 5.33
C LEU A 162 6.23 -4.83 5.37
N GLY A 163 6.00 -6.12 5.63
CA GLY A 163 7.05 -7.14 5.65
C GLY A 163 7.80 -7.23 4.31
N ALA A 164 7.06 -7.36 3.21
CA ALA A 164 7.62 -7.46 1.87
C ALA A 164 8.45 -6.22 1.48
N VAL A 165 7.96 -5.01 1.77
CA VAL A 165 8.72 -3.78 1.49
C VAL A 165 9.98 -3.71 2.34
N LYS A 166 9.91 -4.08 3.63
CA LYS A 166 11.08 -4.12 4.51
C LYS A 166 12.13 -5.10 3.99
N GLU A 167 11.73 -6.30 3.60
CA GLU A 167 12.63 -7.32 3.03
C GLU A 167 13.28 -6.81 1.75
N TYR A 168 12.49 -6.22 0.86
CA TYR A 168 12.99 -5.70 -0.41
C TYR A 168 13.97 -4.53 -0.22
N LEU A 169 13.65 -3.55 0.63
CA LEU A 169 14.57 -2.45 0.96
C LEU A 169 15.89 -2.95 1.59
N ASN A 170 15.83 -4.03 2.37
CA ASN A 170 17.04 -4.62 2.96
C ASN A 170 17.88 -5.41 1.95
N ALA A 171 17.24 -5.99 0.92
CA ALA A 171 17.89 -6.81 -0.11
C ALA A 171 18.63 -5.98 -1.17
N VAL A 172 18.25 -4.71 -1.35
CA VAL A 172 18.82 -3.83 -2.39
C VAL A 172 19.83 -2.83 -1.83
N LYS A 173 20.71 -2.33 -2.71
CA LYS A 173 21.52 -1.13 -2.50
C LYS A 173 21.16 -0.11 -3.57
N ILE A 174 20.93 1.13 -3.17
CA ILE A 174 20.67 2.22 -4.10
C ILE A 174 22.03 2.70 -4.64
N ASP A 175 22.17 2.73 -5.96
CA ASP A 175 23.36 3.25 -6.62
C ASP A 175 23.43 4.77 -6.44
N ASP A 176 24.59 5.26 -6.01
CA ASP A 176 24.84 6.69 -5.93
C ASP A 176 25.14 7.19 -7.34
N ILE A 177 24.25 8.02 -7.89
CA ILE A 177 24.49 8.68 -9.17
C ILE A 177 25.78 9.49 -9.06
N LYS A 178 26.86 8.98 -9.68
CA LYS A 178 28.10 9.74 -9.86
C LYS A 178 27.83 10.83 -10.89
N LEU A 179 27.65 12.05 -10.42
CA LEU A 179 27.75 13.23 -11.28
C LEU A 179 29.22 13.32 -11.71
N ASN A 180 29.49 13.05 -12.99
CA ASN A 180 30.78 13.34 -13.62
C ASN A 180 30.91 14.83 -13.89
#